data_AF-A0A3G2R2V6-F1
#
_entry.id   AF-A0A3G2R2V6-F1
#
_cell.length_a   1.000
_cell.length_b   1.000
_cell.length_c   1.000
_cell.angle_alpha   90.00
_cell.angle_beta   90.00
_cell.angle_gamma   90.00
#
_symmetry.space_group_name_H-M   'P 1'
#
loop_
_entity.id
_entity.type
_entity.pdbx_description
1 polymer ?
#
loop_
_entity_poly.entity_id
_entity_poly.type
_entity_poly.pdbx_seq_one_letter_code
_entity_poly.pdbx_strand_id
1 'polypeptide(L)'
;MDKLTISEVKQIYGEIKKVIDENKDFLINLDAAMGDGDLGLTMTVGFDAIVKEINNTSDNDIGNIIAKMGMVMSNVAPPRLEPF
;
A
#
# COMPACT_ATOMS: atom_id res chain seq x y z
N MET A 1 6.68 -25.14 -13.25
CA MET A 1 7.22 -23.84 -12.83
C MET A 1 6.03 -22.91 -12.76
N ASP A 2 5.52 -22.71 -11.56
CA ASP A 2 4.32 -21.89 -11.35
C ASP A 2 4.65 -20.44 -11.74
N LYS A 3 3.80 -19.85 -12.59
CA LYS A 3 3.98 -18.48 -13.08
C LYS A 3 2.99 -17.59 -12.36
N LEU A 4 3.49 -16.51 -11.77
CA LEU A 4 2.65 -15.45 -11.22
C LEU A 4 1.88 -14.77 -12.35
N THR A 5 0.57 -14.62 -12.16
CA THR A 5 -0.34 -13.94 -13.07
C THR A 5 -0.71 -12.55 -12.54
N ILE A 6 -1.16 -11.67 -13.45
CA ILE A 6 -1.65 -10.33 -13.08
C ILE A 6 -2.86 -10.43 -12.14
N SER A 7 -3.72 -11.43 -12.33
CA SER A 7 -4.87 -11.65 -11.44
C SER A 7 -4.43 -11.97 -10.01
N GLU A 8 -3.41 -12.82 -9.86
CA GLU A 8 -2.84 -13.13 -8.54
C GLU A 8 -2.18 -11.90 -7.93
N VAL A 9 -1.50 -11.06 -8.72
CA VAL A 9 -0.93 -9.79 -8.22
C VAL A 9 -2.04 -8.86 -7.70
N LYS A 10 -3.15 -8.72 -8.43
CA LYS A 10 -4.32 -7.94 -7.98
C LYS A 10 -4.90 -8.48 -6.68
N GLN A 11 -5.02 -9.81 -6.55
CA GLN A 11 -5.50 -10.46 -5.33
C GLN A 11 -4.55 -10.22 -4.16
N ILE A 12 -3.22 -10.34 -4.37
CA ILE A 12 -2.21 -10.10 -3.33
C ILE A 12 -2.32 -8.68 -2.78
N TYR A 13 -2.41 -7.66 -3.63
CA TYR A 13 -2.59 -6.28 -3.16
C TYR A 13 -3.92 -6.07 -2.41
N GLY A 14 -4.99 -6.76 -2.83
CA GLY A 14 -6.26 -6.78 -2.11
C GLY A 14 -6.15 -7.38 -0.71
N GLU A 15 -5.48 -8.52 -0.57
CA GLU A 15 -5.24 -9.17 0.72
C GLU A 15 -4.32 -8.34 1.63
N ILE A 16 -3.27 -7.72 1.08
CA ILE A 16 -2.41 -6.81 1.87
C ILE A 16 -3.24 -5.63 2.39
N LYS A 17 -4.08 -5.02 1.55
CA LYS A 17 -4.97 -3.94 1.99
C LYS A 17 -5.87 -4.40 3.14
N LYS A 18 -6.48 -5.59 3.02
CA LYS A 18 -7.33 -6.15 4.07
C LYS A 18 -6.57 -6.31 5.39
N VAL A 19 -5.36 -6.85 5.36
CA VAL A 19 -4.50 -7.00 6.55
C VAL A 19 -4.15 -5.62 7.15
N ILE A 20 -3.88 -4.62 6.32
CA ILE A 20 -3.61 -3.24 6.78
C ILE A 20 -4.84 -2.66 7.47
N ASP A 21 -6.03 -2.79 6.88
CA ASP A 21 -7.28 -2.28 7.46
C ASP A 21 -7.57 -2.97 8.81
N GLU A 22 -7.41 -4.29 8.89
CA GLU A 22 -7.60 -5.07 10.11
C GLU A 22 -6.62 -4.69 11.22
N ASN A 23 -5.40 -4.27 10.87
CA ASN A 23 -4.34 -3.92 11.81
C ASN A 23 -4.10 -2.41 11.92
N LYS A 24 -4.97 -1.57 11.37
CA LYS A 24 -4.78 -0.12 11.31
C LYS A 24 -4.48 0.49 12.68
N ASP A 25 -5.35 0.22 13.66
CA ASP A 25 -5.20 0.77 15.01
C ASP A 25 -3.98 0.18 15.73
N PHE A 26 -3.64 -1.08 15.44
CA PHE A 26 -2.40 -1.68 15.95
C PHE A 26 -1.17 -0.94 15.41
N LEU A 27 -1.13 -0.64 14.11
CA LEU A 27 -0.03 0.10 13.49
C LEU A 27 0.08 1.54 14.02
N ILE A 28 -1.04 2.22 14.22
CA ILE A 28 -1.08 3.56 14.86
C ILE A 28 -0.47 3.49 16.26
N ASN A 29 -0.91 2.54 17.09
CA ASN A 29 -0.43 2.43 18.47
C ASN A 29 1.04 2.00 18.55
N LEU A 30 1.48 1.11 17.66
CA LEU A 30 2.87 0.67 17.59
C LEU A 30 3.79 1.84 17.20
N ASP A 31 3.39 2.63 16.21
CA ASP A 31 4.15 3.77 15.74
C ASP A 31 4.11 4.94 16.74
N ALA A 32 2.96 5.23 17.35
CA ALA A 32 2.84 6.26 18.39
C ALA A 32 3.70 6.00 19.63
N ALA A 33 4.11 4.73 19.87
CA ALA A 33 5.01 4.40 20.96
C ALA A 33 6.44 4.93 20.75
N MET A 34 6.87 5.16 19.50
CA MET A 34 8.25 5.54 19.15
C MET A 34 8.36 6.59 18.03
N GLY A 35 7.25 7.08 17.51
CA GLY A 35 7.10 7.95 16.34
C GLY A 35 5.88 8.87 16.44
N ASP A 36 5.33 9.30 15.30
CA ASP A 36 4.21 10.27 15.25
C ASP A 36 2.82 9.61 15.21
N GLY A 37 2.76 8.28 15.09
CA GLY A 37 1.53 7.51 15.10
C GLY A 37 0.76 7.56 13.78
N ASP A 38 1.38 8.03 12.70
CA ASP A 38 0.73 8.16 11.41
C ASP A 38 0.72 6.86 10.60
N LEU A 39 1.55 5.87 10.96
CA LEU A 39 1.82 4.71 10.11
C LEU A 39 0.55 3.98 9.65
N GLY A 40 -0.39 3.69 10.56
CA GLY A 40 -1.62 3.00 10.18
C GLY A 40 -2.53 3.82 9.26
N LEU A 41 -2.52 5.16 9.40
CA LEU A 41 -3.22 6.06 8.47
C LEU A 41 -2.53 6.09 7.10
N THR A 42 -1.21 6.28 7.10
CA THR A 42 -0.37 6.31 5.90
C THR A 42 -0.52 5.03 5.07
N MET A 43 -0.46 3.87 5.72
CA MET A 43 -0.60 2.57 5.06
C MET A 43 -2.02 2.35 4.52
N THR A 44 -3.06 2.78 5.24
CA THR A 44 -4.45 2.68 4.78
C THR A 44 -4.67 3.49 3.50
N VAL A 45 -4.29 4.78 3.51
CA VAL A 45 -4.43 5.69 2.36
C VAL A 45 -3.58 5.20 1.18
N GLY A 46 -2.37 4.75 1.46
CA GLY A 46 -1.46 4.16 0.48
C GLY A 46 -2.05 2.98 -0.27
N PHE A 47 -2.54 1.99 0.48
CA PHE A 47 -3.07 0.76 -0.10
C PHE A 47 -4.47 0.95 -0.72
N ASP A 48 -5.26 1.90 -0.24
CA ASP A 48 -6.48 2.33 -0.94
C ASP A 48 -6.17 2.83 -2.36
N ALA A 49 -5.17 3.69 -2.49
CA ALA A 49 -4.76 4.23 -3.78
C ALA A 49 -4.18 3.13 -4.69
N ILE A 50 -3.34 2.25 -4.15
CA ILE A 50 -2.78 1.10 -4.87
C ILE A 50 -3.89 0.19 -5.40
N VAL A 51 -4.84 -0.23 -4.56
CA VAL A 51 -5.91 -1.14 -4.96
C VAL A 51 -6.81 -0.49 -6.01
N LYS A 52 -7.06 0.83 -5.91
CA LYS A 52 -7.76 1.57 -6.95
C LYS A 52 -7.00 1.58 -8.27
N GLU A 53 -5.69 1.83 -8.25
CA GLU A 53 -4.89 1.91 -9.48
C GLU A 53 -4.70 0.54 -10.15
N ILE A 54 -4.38 -0.50 -9.37
CA ILE A 54 -4.13 -1.84 -9.91
C ILE A 54 -5.38 -2.47 -10.52
N ASN A 55 -6.57 -2.13 -10.03
CA ASN A 55 -7.82 -2.59 -10.62
C ASN A 55 -8.13 -1.90 -11.95
N ASN A 56 -7.62 -0.67 -12.17
CA ASN A 56 -7.83 0.12 -13.38
C ASN A 56 -6.69 0.00 -14.41
N THR A 57 -5.55 -0.59 -14.05
CA THR A 57 -4.42 -0.72 -14.98
C THR A 57 -4.71 -1.70 -16.11
N SER A 58 -4.32 -1.32 -17.33
CA SER A 58 -4.33 -2.16 -18.54
C SER A 58 -2.93 -2.66 -18.92
N ASP A 59 -1.94 -2.45 -18.05
CA ASP A 59 -0.59 -2.96 -18.25
C ASP A 59 -0.57 -4.50 -18.14
N ASN A 60 0.25 -5.12 -18.98
CA ASN A 60 0.39 -6.57 -19.07
C ASN A 60 1.75 -7.06 -18.56
N ASP A 61 2.63 -6.14 -18.16
CA ASP A 61 3.92 -6.46 -17.55
C ASP A 61 3.87 -6.31 -16.02
N ILE A 62 4.15 -7.40 -15.32
CA ILE A 62 4.09 -7.43 -13.85
C ILE A 62 5.12 -6.49 -13.22
N GLY A 63 6.32 -6.36 -13.82
CA GLY A 63 7.36 -5.48 -13.33
C GLY A 63 6.92 -4.02 -13.38
N ASN A 64 6.33 -3.59 -14.50
CA ASN A 64 5.76 -2.26 -14.64
C ASN A 64 4.61 -2.01 -13.66
N ILE A 65 3.73 -2.99 -13.46
CA ILE A 65 2.63 -2.89 -12.50
C ILE A 65 3.17 -2.63 -11.09
N ILE A 66 4.13 -3.45 -10.63
CA ILE A 66 4.71 -3.31 -9.27
C ILE A 66 5.42 -1.95 -9.13
N ALA A 67 6.21 -1.55 -10.13
CA ALA A 67 6.88 -0.25 -10.12
C ALA A 67 5.86 0.90 -10.01
N LYS A 68 4.76 0.82 -10.77
CA LYS A 68 3.67 1.81 -10.72
C LYS A 68 2.99 1.84 -9.35
N MET A 69 2.77 0.70 -8.70
CA MET A 69 2.20 0.66 -7.34
C MET A 69 3.12 1.31 -6.31
N GLY A 70 4.45 1.14 -6.45
CA GLY A 70 5.44 1.86 -5.64
C GLY A 70 5.36 3.38 -5.84
N MET A 71 5.17 3.84 -7.08
CA MET A 71 4.97 5.26 -7.37
C MET A 71 3.66 5.79 -6.78
N VAL A 72 2.57 5.04 -6.89
CA VAL A 72 1.27 5.39 -6.28
C VAL A 72 1.43 5.59 -4.78
N MET A 73 2.06 4.64 -4.09
CA MET A 73 2.34 4.73 -2.65
C MET A 73 3.10 6.02 -2.31
N SER A 74 4.21 6.28 -3.03
CA SER A 74 5.06 7.44 -2.78
C SER A 74 4.35 8.79 -3.00
N ASN A 75 3.33 8.83 -3.85
CA ASN A 75 2.60 10.06 -4.17
C ASN A 75 1.48 10.38 -3.19
N VAL A 76 0.90 9.35 -2.53
CA VAL A 76 -0.24 9.53 -1.61
C VAL A 76 0.17 9.51 -0.15
N ALA A 77 1.33 8.94 0.18
CA ALA A 77 1.87 8.99 1.53
C ALA A 77 2.03 10.48 1.93
N PRO A 78 1.43 10.91 3.07
CA PRO A 78 1.55 12.29 3.50
C PRO A 78 3.04 12.66 3.68
N PRO A 79 3.43 13.91 3.36
CA PRO A 79 4.77 14.37 3.66
C PRO A 79 4.98 14.28 5.17
N ARG A 80 6.01 13.54 5.59
CA ARG A 80 6.46 13.48 6.98
C ARG A 80 6.50 14.90 7.55
N LEU A 81 5.76 15.13 8.64
CA LEU A 81 5.89 16.36 9.42
C LEU A 81 7.20 16.29 10.22
N GLU A 82 8.32 16.55 9.56
CA GLU A 82 9.54 16.93 10.29
C GLU A 82 9.54 18.46 10.41
N PRO A 83 9.60 19.00 11.64
CA PRO A 83 10.94 19.31 12.13
C PRO A 83 11.11 19.06 13.63
N PHE A 84 12.09 18.22 14.00
CA PHE A 84 12.91 18.45 15.20
C PHE A 84 14.39 18.26 14.90
#